data_AF-A0A6M3K801-F1
#
_entry.id   AF-A0A6M3K801-F1
#
_cell.length_a   1.000
_cell.length_b   1.000
_cell.length_c   1.000
_cell.angle_alpha   90.00
_cell.angle_beta   90.00
_cell.angle_gamma   90.00
#
_symmetry.space_group_name_H-M   'P 1'
#
loop_
_entity.id
_entity.type
_entity.pdbx_description
1 polymer ?
#
loop_
_entity_poly.entity_id
_entity_poly.type
_entity_poly.pdbx_seq_one_letter_code
_entity_poly.pdbx_strand_id
1 'polypeptide(L)'
;MINPNRETSEDVLRRLKEASYERMRIELKNSIEMLMEDFGMTWNDVGRLLGMRGIEKNPMWEKYAKQNIIEEGMTLEELNDIAHIFSCDPYVIFRPRFPWTRT
;
A
#
# COMPACT_ATOMS: atom_id res chain seq x y z
N MET A 1 -28.49 6.57 11.53
CA MET A 1 -27.86 7.18 10.34
C MET A 1 -28.66 6.80 9.10
N ILE A 2 -29.08 7.79 8.30
CA ILE A 2 -29.69 7.53 6.99
C ILE A 2 -28.56 7.13 6.04
N ASN A 3 -28.68 5.99 5.36
CA ASN A 3 -27.71 5.57 4.37
C ASN A 3 -27.79 6.53 3.17
N PRO A 4 -26.76 7.37 2.91
CA PRO A 4 -26.79 8.35 1.82
C PRO A 4 -26.82 7.69 0.44
N ASN A 5 -26.52 6.39 0.36
CA ASN A 5 -26.44 5.62 -0.87
C ASN A 5 -27.74 4.86 -1.21
N ARG A 6 -28.82 5.07 -0.45
CA ARG A 6 -30.04 4.24 -0.53
C ARG A 6 -30.83 4.39 -1.85
N GLU A 7 -30.67 5.51 -2.54
CA GLU A 7 -31.34 5.83 -3.83
C GLU A 7 -30.35 5.98 -4.99
N THR A 8 -29.08 5.67 -4.75
CA THR A 8 -28.00 5.84 -5.73
C THR A 8 -27.95 4.63 -6.68
N SER A 9 -27.75 4.87 -7.97
CA SER A 9 -27.64 3.77 -8.94
C SER A 9 -26.41 2.90 -8.68
N GLU A 10 -26.54 1.59 -8.96
CA GLU A 10 -25.44 0.63 -8.78
C GLU A 10 -24.16 1.06 -9.53
N ASP A 11 -24.33 1.67 -10.71
CA ASP A 11 -23.22 2.19 -11.51
C ASP A 11 -22.45 3.32 -10.79
N VAL A 12 -23.16 4.23 -10.12
CA VAL A 12 -22.52 5.31 -9.36
C VAL A 12 -21.83 4.75 -8.13
N LEU A 13 -22.44 3.78 -7.44
CA LEU A 13 -21.81 3.10 -6.29
C LEU A 13 -20.55 2.34 -6.69
N ARG A 14 -20.56 1.68 -7.85
CA ARG A 14 -19.38 1.00 -8.41
C ARG A 14 -18.24 2.00 -8.67
N ARG A 15 -18.51 3.11 -9.35
CA ARG A 15 -17.50 4.16 -9.62
C ARG A 15 -16.94 4.79 -8.35
N LEU A 16 -17.80 5.07 -7.36
CA LEU A 16 -17.36 5.60 -6.06
C LEU A 16 -16.46 4.62 -5.31
N LYS A 17 -16.78 3.32 -5.39
CA LYS A 17 -15.97 2.26 -4.80
C LYS A 17 -14.61 2.15 -5.49
N GLU A 18 -14.58 2.14 -6.83
CA GLU A 18 -13.35 2.15 -7.63
C GLU A 18 -12.46 3.36 -7.31
N ALA A 19 -13.04 4.56 -7.25
CA ALA A 19 -12.32 5.77 -6.89
C ALA A 19 -11.77 5.74 -5.46
N SER A 20 -12.50 5.12 -4.52
CA SER A 20 -12.02 4.95 -3.14
C SER A 20 -10.85 3.98 -3.06
N TYR A 21 -10.89 2.86 -3.80
CA TYR A 21 -9.76 1.94 -3.87
C TYR A 21 -8.53 2.56 -4.51
N GLU A 22 -8.71 3.35 -5.57
CA GLU A 22 -7.60 4.07 -6.21
C GLU A 22 -6.92 5.02 -5.22
N ARG A 23 -7.70 5.81 -4.48
CA ARG A 23 -7.16 6.68 -3.42
C ARG A 23 -6.42 5.87 -2.36
N MET A 24 -6.99 4.76 -1.91
CA MET A 24 -6.35 3.89 -0.90
C MET A 24 -5.01 3.33 -1.40
N ARG A 25 -4.90 2.94 -2.67
CA ARG A 25 -3.64 2.46 -3.26
C ARG A 25 -2.56 3.52 -3.28
N ILE A 26 -2.93 4.76 -3.63
CA ILE A 26 -2.00 5.90 -3.62
C ILE A 26 -1.49 6.17 -2.19
N GLU A 27 -2.38 6.22 -1.21
CA GLU A 27 -2.01 6.42 0.19
C GLU A 27 -1.12 5.31 0.74
N LEU A 28 -1.41 4.06 0.39
CA LEU A 28 -0.58 2.90 0.75
C LEU A 28 0.82 3.02 0.17
N LYS A 29 0.94 3.35 -1.12
CA LYS A 29 2.22 3.58 -1.78
C LYS A 29 3.03 4.65 -1.04
N ASN A 30 2.43 5.82 -0.81
CA ASN A 30 3.11 6.93 -0.16
C ASN A 30 3.60 6.55 1.25
N SER A 31 2.78 5.81 1.98
CA SER A 31 3.11 5.37 3.34
C SER A 31 4.27 4.36 3.36
N ILE A 32 4.32 3.45 2.39
CA ILE A 32 5.44 2.53 2.21
C ILE A 32 6.71 3.28 1.81
N GLU A 33 6.63 4.26 0.89
CA GLU A 33 7.79 5.07 0.50
C GLU A 33 8.38 5.86 1.68
N MET A 34 7.54 6.41 2.55
CA MET A 34 8.00 7.05 3.79
C MET A 34 8.67 6.06 4.75
N LEU A 35 8.09 4.88 4.94
CA LEU A 35 8.69 3.81 5.73
C LEU A 35 10.05 3.39 5.16
N MET A 36 10.17 3.32 3.84
CA MET A 36 11.42 3.01 3.19
C MET A 36 12.47 4.10 3.43
N GLU A 37 12.08 5.37 3.39
CA GLU A 37 12.97 6.49 3.73
C GLU A 37 13.46 6.40 5.19
N ASP A 38 12.55 6.16 6.15
CA ASP A 38 12.87 6.02 7.58
C ASP A 38 13.89 4.89 7.84
N PHE A 39 13.79 3.79 7.10
CA PHE A 39 14.65 2.60 7.25
C PHE A 39 15.85 2.58 6.28
N GLY A 40 16.00 3.59 5.41
CA GLY A 40 17.08 3.64 4.41
C GLY A 40 17.01 2.53 3.36
N MET A 41 15.80 2.13 2.96
CA MET A 41 15.53 1.02 2.04
C MET A 41 15.09 1.49 0.65
N THR A 42 15.30 0.64 -0.35
CA THR A 42 14.81 0.84 -1.72
C THR A 42 13.70 -0.14 -2.09
N TRP A 43 12.96 0.13 -3.17
CA TRP A 43 11.90 -0.77 -3.65
C TRP A 43 12.44 -2.15 -4.04
N ASN A 44 13.72 -2.21 -4.42
CA ASN A 44 14.43 -3.46 -4.67
C ASN A 44 14.67 -4.24 -3.38
N ASP A 45 14.98 -3.56 -2.26
CA ASP A 45 15.15 -4.21 -0.96
C ASP A 45 13.82 -4.78 -0.45
N VAL A 46 12.74 -4.01 -0.57
CA VAL A 46 11.37 -4.46 -0.24
C VAL A 46 10.98 -5.65 -1.13
N GLY A 47 11.16 -5.54 -2.45
CA GLY A 47 10.86 -6.62 -3.38
C GLY A 47 11.68 -7.89 -3.11
N ARG A 48 12.94 -7.76 -2.70
CA ARG A 48 13.78 -8.90 -2.29
C ARG A 48 13.27 -9.55 -1.01
N LEU A 49 12.84 -8.77 -0.02
CA LEU A 49 12.35 -9.28 1.26
C LEU A 49 10.98 -9.94 1.15
N LEU A 50 10.08 -9.37 0.34
CA LEU A 50 8.81 -10.02 -0.04
C LEU A 50 9.04 -11.27 -0.87
N GLY A 51 10.02 -11.22 -1.76
CA GLY A 51 10.44 -12.31 -2.61
C GLY A 51 11.47 -13.25 -2.00
N MET A 52 11.55 -13.39 -0.66
CA MET A 52 12.45 -14.33 0.05
C MET A 52 12.16 -15.80 -0.29
N ARG A 53 12.43 -16.16 -1.54
CA ARG A 53 12.63 -17.48 -2.13
C ARG A 53 13.87 -17.38 -3.04
N GLY A 54 15.05 -17.23 -2.43
CA GLY A 54 16.32 -17.70 -2.99
C GLY A 54 16.93 -17.04 -4.23
N ILE A 55 16.48 -15.87 -4.71
CA ILE A 55 17.09 -15.21 -5.89
C ILE A 55 17.73 -13.87 -5.50
N GLU A 56 19.07 -13.83 -5.55
CA GLU A 56 19.87 -12.62 -5.34
C GLU A 56 19.62 -11.59 -6.46
N LYS A 57 19.26 -10.36 -6.07
CA LYS A 57 19.13 -9.14 -6.89
C LYS A 57 18.69 -9.36 -8.34
N ASN A 58 17.39 -9.47 -8.54
CA ASN A 58 16.75 -9.36 -9.85
C ASN A 58 16.18 -7.93 -10.03
N PRO A 59 16.48 -7.18 -11.10
CA PRO A 59 15.80 -5.91 -11.42
C PRO A 59 14.26 -6.07 -11.54
N MET A 60 13.79 -7.30 -11.67
CA MET A 60 12.37 -7.65 -11.61
C MET A 60 11.73 -7.45 -10.22
N TRP A 61 12.51 -7.33 -9.13
CA TRP A 61 11.99 -7.18 -7.77
C TRP A 61 11.36 -5.82 -7.50
N GLU A 62 11.98 -4.74 -7.96
CA GLU A 62 11.38 -3.41 -7.87
C GLU A 62 10.08 -3.35 -8.66
N LYS A 63 10.09 -3.93 -9.88
CA LYS A 63 8.89 -4.01 -10.70
C LYS A 63 7.82 -4.86 -10.02
N TYR A 64 8.18 -6.01 -9.46
CA TYR A 64 7.28 -6.89 -8.73
C TYR A 64 6.67 -6.19 -7.52
N ALA A 65 7.48 -5.52 -6.69
CA ALA A 65 7.00 -4.76 -5.55
C ALA A 65 6.03 -3.66 -6.02
N LYS A 66 6.41 -2.84 -7.00
CA LYS A 66 5.55 -1.77 -7.51
C LYS A 66 4.26 -2.33 -8.13
N GLN A 67 4.31 -3.40 -8.92
CA GLN A 67 3.13 -3.97 -9.56
C GLN A 67 2.15 -4.62 -8.56
N ASN A 68 2.63 -5.46 -7.64
CA ASN A 68 1.75 -6.14 -6.67
C ASN A 68 1.20 -5.18 -5.61
N ILE A 69 2.02 -4.24 -5.15
CA ILE A 69 1.62 -3.30 -4.08
C ILE A 69 0.71 -2.19 -4.62
N ILE A 70 0.98 -1.70 -5.85
CA ILE A 70 0.35 -0.47 -6.37
C ILE A 70 -0.66 -0.76 -7.47
N GLU A 71 -0.44 -1.72 -8.36
CA GLU A 71 -1.24 -1.87 -9.58
C GLU A 71 -2.31 -2.98 -9.48
N GLU A 72 -1.94 -4.19 -9.04
CA GLU A 72 -2.85 -5.36 -9.06
C GLU A 72 -3.71 -5.48 -7.79
N GLY A 73 -3.42 -4.65 -6.79
CA GLY A 73 -4.05 -4.72 -5.48
C GLY A 73 -3.38 -5.79 -4.62
N MET A 74 -3.19 -5.46 -3.35
CA MET A 74 -2.45 -6.27 -2.40
C MET A 74 -3.40 -7.12 -1.56
N THR A 75 -3.01 -8.35 -1.29
CA THR A 75 -3.67 -9.23 -0.32
C THR A 75 -3.35 -8.84 1.12
N LEU A 76 -4.16 -9.29 2.08
CA LEU A 76 -3.87 -9.05 3.50
C LEU A 76 -2.57 -9.73 3.96
N GLU A 77 -2.21 -10.85 3.34
CA GLU A 77 -0.96 -11.58 3.62
C GLU A 77 0.26 -10.75 3.21
N GLU A 78 0.27 -10.23 1.99
CA GLU A 78 1.34 -9.34 1.51
C GLU A 78 1.45 -8.07 2.34
N LEU A 79 0.32 -7.52 2.78
CA LEU A 79 0.31 -6.36 3.68
C LEU A 79 0.97 -6.68 5.04
N ASN A 80 0.70 -7.87 5.60
CA ASN A 80 1.36 -8.33 6.82
C ASN A 80 2.86 -8.52 6.60
N ASP A 81 3.26 -9.09 5.48
CA ASP A 81 4.68 -9.29 5.16
C ASP A 81 5.42 -7.95 5.05
N ILE A 82 4.80 -6.94 4.42
CA ILE A 82 5.33 -5.59 4.39
C ILE A 82 5.44 -5.00 5.80
N ALA A 83 4.40 -5.19 6.62
CA ALA A 83 4.41 -4.71 8.00
C ALA A 83 5.56 -5.34 8.80
N HIS A 84 5.79 -6.64 8.62
CA HIS A 84 6.90 -7.38 9.21
C HIS A 84 8.28 -6.87 8.75
N ILE A 85 8.45 -6.54 7.46
CA ILE A 85 9.69 -5.94 6.94
C ILE A 85 10.05 -4.68 7.73
N PHE A 86 9.05 -3.82 7.98
CA PHE A 86 9.23 -2.58 8.72
C PHE A 86 9.08 -2.73 10.24
N SER A 87 9.03 -3.97 10.75
CA SER A 87 8.86 -4.27 12.17
C SER A 87 7.69 -3.49 12.82
N CYS A 88 6.57 -3.42 12.10
CA CYS A 88 5.38 -2.68 12.52
C CYS A 88 4.12 -3.52 12.28
N ASP A 89 3.01 -3.05 12.84
CA ASP A 89 1.70 -3.64 12.55
C ASP A 89 1.10 -3.06 11.26
N PRO A 90 0.23 -3.80 10.54
CA PRO A 90 -0.40 -3.33 9.30
C PRO A 90 -1.11 -1.98 9.43
N TYR A 91 -1.73 -1.71 10.59
CA TYR A 91 -2.42 -0.45 10.84
C TYR A 91 -1.46 0.76 10.93
N VAL A 92 -0.17 0.52 11.22
CA VAL A 92 0.86 1.56 11.27
C VAL A 92 1.21 2.04 9.87
N ILE A 93 1.11 1.18 8.86
CA ILE A 93 1.29 1.54 7.46
C ILE A 93 0.24 2.58 7.06
N PHE A 94 -1.03 2.37 7.42
CA PHE A 94 -2.11 3.31 7.09
C PHE A 94 -2.24 4.49 8.06
N ARG A 95 -1.40 4.55 9.10
CA ARG A 95 -1.51 5.61 10.09
C ARG A 95 -1.05 6.92 9.43
N PRO A 96 -1.88 7.98 9.43
CA PRO A 96 -1.46 9.27 8.92
C PRO A 96 -0.18 9.71 9.66
N ARG A 97 0.96 9.68 8.96
CA ARG A 97 2.23 10.17 9.48
C ARG A 97 2.29 11.66 9.24
N PHE A 98 1.72 12.37 10.20
CA PHE A 98 1.78 13.81 10.28
C PHE A 98 3.23 14.30 10.46
N PRO A 99 3.45 15.60 10.21
CA PRO A 99 3.03 16.52 11.25
C PRO A 99 1.84 17.37 10.76
N TRP A 100 0.82 17.57 11.60
CA TRP A 100 -0.31 18.49 11.34
C TRP A 100 0.19 19.95 11.38
N THR A 101 1.47 20.18 11.11
CA THR A 101 2.20 21.45 11.23
C THR A 101 3.04 21.70 9.96
N ARG A 102 2.42 21.56 8.79
CA ARG A 102 2.76 22.46 7.68
C ARG A 102 1.67 23.52 7.62
N THR A 103 1.77 24.47 8.56
CA THR A 103 1.28 25.84 8.36
C THR A 103 1.99 26.49 7.19
#